data_AF-A0A815XIX8-F1
#
_entry.id   AF-A0A815XIX8-F1
#
_cell.length_a   1.000
_cell.length_b   1.000
_cell.length_c   1.000
_cell.angle_alpha   90.00
_cell.angle_beta   90.00
_cell.angle_gamma   90.00
#
_symmetry.space_group_name_H-M   'P 1'
#
loop_
_entity.id
_entity.type
_entity.pdbx_description
1 polymer ?
#
loop_
_entity_poly.entity_id
_entity_poly.type
_entity_poly.pdbx_seq_one_letter_code
_entity_poly.pdbx_strand_id
1 'polypeptide(L)'
;MDLIEHRQILNNELHHITNEYNEFKQTINEQKQNPQNHSLIKQIDYWERNSIEKIQQKAQEYREIVIKSSQKYINDTEMKFNNLNEQIKQFVRRVSSNEMR
;
A
#
# COMPACT_ATOMS: atom_id res chain seq x y z
N MET A 1 -3.53 27.03 61.98
CA MET A 1 -4.45 26.82 60.85
C MET A 1 -5.86 26.84 61.41
N ASP A 2 -6.67 27.79 60.95
CA ASP A 2 -8.04 28.01 61.44
C ASP A 2 -9.04 27.09 60.72
N LEU A 3 -10.15 26.74 61.37
CA LEU A 3 -11.23 25.91 60.80
C LEU A 3 -11.80 26.50 59.50
N ILE A 4 -11.79 27.82 59.38
CA ILE A 4 -12.23 28.56 58.20
C ILE A 4 -11.30 28.30 57.01
N GLU A 5 -9.98 28.36 57.27
CA GLU A 5 -8.93 28.14 56.27
C GLU A 5 -8.96 26.69 55.75
N HIS A 6 -9.12 25.72 56.64
CA HIS A 6 -9.28 24.31 56.26
C HIS A 6 -10.53 24.08 55.39
N ARG A 7 -11.65 24.74 55.71
CA ARG A 7 -12.89 24.63 54.93
C ARG A 7 -12.73 25.23 53.54
N GLN A 8 -12.00 26.34 53.41
CA GLN A 8 -11.71 26.95 52.12
C GLN A 8 -10.84 26.05 51.24
N ILE A 9 -9.79 25.44 51.81
CA ILE A 9 -8.94 24.50 51.08
C ILE A 9 -9.75 23.31 50.57
N LEU A 10 -10.55 22.69 51.45
CA LEU A 10 -11.39 21.55 51.07
C LEU A 10 -12.35 21.90 49.92
N ASN A 11 -12.93 23.10 49.95
CA ASN A 11 -13.85 23.55 48.89
C ASN A 11 -13.12 23.77 47.55
N ASN A 12 -11.89 24.27 47.59
CA ASN A 12 -11.06 24.44 46.39
C ASN A 12 -10.66 23.08 45.79
N GLU A 13 -10.27 22.12 46.62
CA GLU A 13 -9.96 20.75 46.19
C GLU A 13 -11.19 20.07 45.56
N LEU A 14 -12.37 20.20 46.17
CA LEU A 14 -13.63 19.69 45.61
C LEU A 14 -13.98 20.33 44.27
N HIS A 15 -13.77 21.65 44.13
CA HIS A 15 -13.94 22.32 42.85
C HIS A 15 -12.96 21.81 41.78
N HIS A 16 -11.70 21.60 42.15
CA HIS A 16 -10.70 21.02 41.24
C HIS A 16 -11.13 19.63 40.74
N ILE A 17 -11.49 18.73 41.67
CA ILE A 17 -11.97 17.38 41.34
C ILE A 17 -13.20 17.43 40.42
N THR A 18 -14.12 18.37 40.68
CA THR A 18 -15.32 18.54 39.86
C THR A 18 -14.96 18.99 38.44
N ASN A 19 -13.99 19.89 38.29
CA ASN A 19 -13.52 20.33 36.98
C ASN A 19 -12.86 19.20 36.20
N GLU A 20 -11.93 18.45 36.84
CA GLU A 20 -11.28 17.29 36.21
C GLU A 20 -12.30 16.23 35.78
N TYR A 21 -13.31 15.96 36.62
CA TYR A 21 -14.40 15.05 36.28
C TYR A 21 -15.17 15.50 35.03
N ASN A 22 -15.48 16.80 34.93
CA ASN A 22 -16.20 17.36 33.80
C ASN A 22 -15.39 17.31 32.50
N GLU A 23 -14.10 17.64 32.56
CA GLU A 23 -13.17 17.54 31.43
C GLU A 23 -13.02 16.09 30.94
N PHE A 24 -12.90 15.14 31.87
CA PHE A 24 -12.83 13.73 31.54
C PHE A 24 -14.12 13.22 30.90
N LYS A 25 -15.28 13.61 31.45
CA LYS A 25 -16.60 13.26 30.90
C LYS A 25 -16.80 13.84 29.50
N GLN A 26 -16.36 15.08 29.27
CA GLN A 26 -16.38 15.70 27.95
C GLN A 26 -15.50 14.91 26.98
N THR A 27 -14.26 14.60 27.36
CA THR A 27 -13.32 13.80 26.56
C THR A 27 -13.93 12.45 26.15
N ILE A 28 -14.56 11.75 27.10
CA ILE A 28 -15.26 10.49 26.81
C ILE A 28 -16.39 10.70 25.80
N ASN A 29 -17.22 11.74 25.99
CA ASN A 29 -18.33 12.02 25.09
C ASN A 29 -17.87 12.37 23.67
N GLU A 30 -16.80 13.15 23.53
CA GLU A 30 -16.19 13.48 22.24
C GLU A 30 -15.70 12.23 21.51
N GLN A 31 -15.02 11.31 22.22
CA GLN A 31 -14.62 10.03 21.65
C GLN A 31 -15.83 9.15 21.30
N LYS A 32 -16.90 9.18 22.10
CA LYS A 32 -18.12 8.42 21.85
C LYS A 32 -18.84 8.91 20.60
N GLN A 33 -18.85 10.23 20.36
CA GLN A 33 -19.46 10.83 19.17
C GLN A 33 -18.61 10.63 17.92
N ASN A 34 -17.28 10.61 18.06
CA ASN A 34 -16.39 10.37 16.94
C ASN A 34 -15.28 9.34 17.26
N PRO A 35 -15.62 8.04 17.31
CA PRO A 35 -14.66 6.98 17.61
C PRO A 35 -13.50 6.92 16.61
N GLN A 36 -13.74 7.37 15.37
CA GLN A 36 -12.74 7.44 14.30
C GLN A 36 -11.63 8.46 14.59
N ASN A 37 -11.89 9.45 15.44
CA ASN A 37 -10.88 10.44 15.80
C ASN A 37 -9.87 9.92 16.83
N HIS A 38 -10.08 8.72 17.38
CA HIS A 38 -9.18 8.11 18.34
C HIS A 38 -7.78 7.90 17.73
N SER A 39 -6.73 8.21 18.50
CA SER A 39 -5.34 8.19 18.01
C SER A 39 -4.91 6.83 17.46
N LEU A 40 -5.33 5.74 18.10
CA LEU A 40 -5.07 4.37 17.62
C LEU A 40 -5.77 4.06 16.30
N ILE A 41 -6.99 4.57 16.07
CA ILE A 41 -7.70 4.37 14.80
C ILE A 41 -6.97 5.09 13.67
N LYS A 42 -6.54 6.34 13.89
CA LYS A 42 -5.71 7.07 12.92
C LYS A 42 -4.40 6.35 12.59
N GLN A 43 -3.79 5.67 13.56
CA GLN A 43 -2.59 4.86 13.32
C GLN A 43 -2.90 3.62 12.47
N ILE A 44 -4.02 2.94 12.74
CA ILE A 44 -4.50 1.82 11.93
C ILE A 44 -4.74 2.28 10.49
N ASP A 45 -5.46 3.39 10.28
CA ASP A 45 -5.72 3.96 8.95
C ASP A 45 -4.42 4.29 8.20
N TYR A 46 -3.43 4.83 8.91
CA TYR A 46 -2.13 5.14 8.33
C TYR A 46 -1.38 3.87 7.91
N TRP A 47 -1.39 2.83 8.75
CA TRP A 47 -0.79 1.54 8.41
C TRP A 47 -1.50 0.86 7.24
N GLU A 48 -2.82 0.93 7.18
CA GLU A 48 -3.61 0.40 6.08
C GLU A 48 -3.21 1.06 4.76
N ARG A 49 -3.25 2.40 4.70
CA ARG A 49 -2.88 3.16 3.48
C ARG A 49 -1.47 2.85 3.00
N ASN A 50 -0.50 2.87 3.92
CA ASN A 50 0.89 2.58 3.59
C ASN A 50 1.10 1.14 3.11
N SER A 51 0.37 0.19 3.70
CA SER A 51 0.46 -1.22 3.30
C SER A 51 -0.11 -1.43 1.89
N ILE A 52 -1.25 -0.81 1.59
CA ILE A 52 -1.86 -0.82 0.26
C ILE A 52 -0.88 -0.23 -0.77
N GLU A 53 -0.29 0.92 -0.48
CA GLU A 53 0.67 1.57 -1.40
C GLU A 53 1.88 0.67 -1.68
N LYS A 54 2.49 0.08 -0.64
CA LYS A 54 3.62 -0.85 -0.80
C LYS A 54 3.26 -2.07 -1.64
N ILE A 55 2.08 -2.65 -1.42
CA ILE A 55 1.60 -3.80 -2.18
C ILE A 55 1.40 -3.40 -3.65
N GLN A 56 0.82 -2.24 -3.92
CA GLN A 56 0.60 -1.74 -5.27
C GLN A 56 1.92 -1.48 -6.01
N GLN A 57 2.89 -0.83 -5.35
CA GLN A 57 4.23 -0.60 -5.90
C GLN A 57 4.91 -1.92 -6.26
N LYS A 58 4.92 -2.90 -5.33
CA LYS A 58 5.53 -4.21 -5.60
C LYS A 58 4.80 -4.99 -6.70
N ALA A 59 3.47 -4.94 -6.74
CA ALA A 59 2.71 -5.56 -7.82
C ALA A 59 3.08 -4.94 -9.18
N GLN A 60 3.28 -3.63 -9.24
CA GLN A 60 3.70 -2.94 -10.46
C GLN A 60 5.11 -3.34 -10.89
N GLU A 61 6.08 -3.38 -9.96
CA GLU A 61 7.43 -3.86 -10.24
C GLU A 61 7.41 -5.28 -10.83
N TYR A 62 6.63 -6.20 -10.25
CA TYR A 62 6.53 -7.57 -10.76
C TYR A 62 5.88 -7.65 -12.14
N ARG A 63 4.83 -6.86 -12.40
CA ARG A 63 4.23 -6.78 -13.74
C ARG A 63 5.26 -6.35 -14.77
N GLU A 64 6.06 -5.34 -14.48
CA GLU A 64 7.11 -4.84 -15.39
C GLU A 64 8.19 -5.89 -15.65
N ILE A 65 8.60 -6.63 -14.62
CA ILE A 65 9.56 -7.74 -14.77
C ILE A 65 9.01 -8.81 -15.72
N VAL A 66 7.74 -9.21 -15.53
CA VAL A 66 7.10 -10.21 -16.38
C VAL A 66 6.99 -9.70 -17.81
N ILE A 67 6.48 -8.49 -18.02
CA ILE A 67 6.34 -7.89 -19.36
C ILE A 67 7.69 -7.84 -20.09
N LYS A 68 8.74 -7.33 -19.45
CA LYS A 68 10.09 -7.26 -20.04
C LYS A 68 10.62 -8.63 -20.40
N SER A 69 10.44 -9.61 -19.50
CA SER A 69 10.88 -10.99 -19.73
C SER A 69 10.12 -11.63 -20.89
N SER A 70 8.80 -11.48 -20.93
CA SER A 70 7.96 -11.97 -22.02
C SER A 70 8.32 -11.35 -23.36
N GLN A 71 8.52 -10.04 -23.42
CA GLN A 71 8.94 -9.35 -24.64
C GLN A 71 10.28 -9.87 -25.16
N LYS A 72 11.25 -10.11 -24.26
CA LYS A 72 12.53 -10.72 -24.65
C LYS A 72 12.32 -12.09 -25.30
N TYR A 73 11.55 -12.97 -24.66
CA TYR A 73 11.30 -14.31 -25.21
C TYR A 73 10.52 -14.30 -26.53
N ILE A 74 9.57 -13.37 -26.68
CA ILE A 74 8.82 -13.18 -27.93
C ILE A 74 9.78 -12.77 -29.05
N ASN A 75 10.61 -11.74 -28.82
CA ASN A 75 11.58 -11.27 -29.82
C ASN A 75 12.58 -12.36 -30.21
N ASP A 76 13.10 -13.11 -29.23
CA ASP A 76 14.02 -14.23 -29.49
C ASP A 76 13.34 -15.32 -30.34
N THR A 77 12.06 -15.58 -30.08
CA THR A 77 11.27 -16.56 -30.84
C THR A 77 11.02 -16.07 -32.27
N GLU A 78 10.62 -14.82 -32.45
CA GLU A 78 10.44 -14.21 -33.78
C GLU A 78 11.72 -14.25 -34.61
N MET A 79 12.87 -13.94 -34.01
CA MET A 79 14.16 -14.01 -34.70
C MET A 79 14.48 -15.43 -35.17
N LYS A 80 14.23 -16.45 -34.33
CA LYS A 80 14.40 -17.86 -34.71
C LYS A 80 13.46 -18.29 -35.82
N PHE A 81 12.20 -17.86 -35.78
CA PHE A 81 11.22 -18.13 -36.84
C PHE A 81 11.64 -17.50 -38.17
N ASN A 82 12.11 -16.26 -38.15
CA ASN A 82 12.60 -15.57 -39.35
C ASN A 82 13.81 -16.31 -39.96
N ASN A 83 14.75 -16.75 -39.13
CA ASN A 83 15.89 -17.53 -39.59
C ASN A 83 15.43 -18.87 -40.22
N LEU A 84 14.53 -19.59 -39.56
CA LEU A 84 13.96 -20.83 -40.11
C LEU A 84 13.28 -20.60 -41.47
N ASN A 85 12.51 -19.52 -41.60
CA ASN A 85 11.86 -19.18 -42.87
C ASN A 85 12.88 -18.93 -44.00
N GLU A 86 13.97 -18.23 -43.71
CA GLU A 86 15.05 -18.04 -44.68
C GLU A 86 15.75 -19.36 -45.04
N GLN A 87 15.99 -20.26 -44.07
CA GLN A 87 16.52 -21.60 -44.35
C GLN A 87 15.58 -22.41 -45.25
N ILE A 88 14.27 -22.37 -45.01
CA ILE A 88 13.26 -23.03 -45.85
C ILE A 88 13.29 -22.47 -47.28
N LYS A 89 13.30 -21.14 -47.45
CA LYS A 89 13.40 -20.51 -48.77
C LYS A 89 14.66 -20.93 -49.52
N GLN A 90 15.80 -21.00 -48.83
CA GLN A 90 17.06 -21.45 -49.42
C GLN A 90 16.99 -22.93 -49.83
N PHE A 91 16.40 -23.79 -48.99
CA PHE A 91 16.21 -25.20 -49.31
C PHE A 91 15.35 -25.38 -50.56
N VAL A 92 14.20 -24.72 -50.64
CA VAL A 92 13.31 -24.77 -51.81
C VAL A 92 14.04 -24.33 -53.08
N ARG A 93 14.78 -23.20 -53.04
CA ARG A 93 15.57 -22.73 -54.19
C ARG A 93 16.60 -23.75 -54.66
N ARG A 94 17.28 -24.43 -53.73
CA ARG A 94 18.28 -25.46 -54.06
C ARG A 94 17.63 -26.68 -54.72
N VAL A 95 16.51 -27.15 -54.18
CA VAL A 95 15.74 -28.27 -54.77
C VAL A 95 15.32 -27.93 -56.19
N SER A 96 14.66 -26.78 -56.40
CA SER A 96 14.24 -26.36 -57.74
C SER A 96 15.41 -26.18 -58.73
N SER A 97 16.58 -25.74 -58.26
CA SER A 97 17.77 -25.62 -59.11
C SER A 97 18.34 -26.98 -59.51
N ASN A 98 18.25 -27.97 -58.63
CA ASN A 98 18.72 -29.34 -58.89
C ASN A 98 17.77 -30.11 -59.80
N GLU A 99 16.47 -29.81 -59.78
CA GLU A 99 15.48 -30.42 -60.68
C GLU A 99 15.54 -29.88 -62.12
N MET A 100 16.16 -28.71 -62.34
CA MET A 100 16.40 -28.13 -63.67
C MET A 100 17.75 -28.52 -64.30
N ARG A 101 18.49 -29.45 -63.67
CA ARG A 101 19.75 -30.03 -64.17
C ARG A 101 19.50 -31.42 -64.73
#